data_AF-A0A415EP99-F1
#
_entry.id   AF-A0A415EP99-F1
#
_cell.length_a   1.000
_cell.length_b   1.000
_cell.length_c   1.000
_cell.angle_alpha   90.00
_cell.angle_beta   90.00
_cell.angle_gamma   90.00
#
_symmetry.space_group_name_H-M   'P 1'
#
loop_
_entity.id
_entity.type
_entity.pdbx_description
1 polymer ?
#
loop_
_entity_poly.entity_id
_entity_poly.type
_entity_poly.pdbx_seq_one_letter_code
_entity_poly.pdbx_strand_id
1 'polypeptide(L)' 'MDIINLFWENVEWHLDNKELWLSEHYQAARQERASITLAEVGEIAAALAIDDYAILFEEIE' A
#
# COMPACT_ATOMS: atom_id res chain seq x y z
N MET A 1 -14.79 -5.68 -6.43
CA MET A 1 -13.76 -5.21 -5.49
C MET A 1 -13.10 -4.00 -6.12
N ASP A 2 -13.03 -2.88 -5.41
CA ASP A 2 -12.39 -1.66 -5.90
C ASP A 2 -10.87 -1.81 -5.78
N ILE A 3 -10.12 -1.62 -6.86
CA ILE A 3 -8.67 -1.80 -6.90
C ILE A 3 -7.95 -0.89 -5.90
N ILE A 4 -8.52 0.29 -5.60
CA ILE A 4 -7.96 1.21 -4.60
C ILE A 4 -8.12 0.63 -3.19
N ASN A 5 -9.26 0.01 -2.89
CA ASN A 5 -9.48 -0.62 -1.59
C ASN A 5 -8.60 -1.85 -1.39
N LEU A 6 -8.47 -2.70 -2.41
CA LEU A 6 -7.56 -3.85 -2.37
C LEU A 6 -6.11 -3.38 -2.12
N PHE A 7 -5.67 -2.37 -2.86
CA PHE A 7 -4.33 -1.81 -2.67
C PHE A 7 -4.09 -1.36 -1.23
N TRP A 8 -4.99 -0.56 -0.65
CA TRP A 8 -4.81 -0.06 0.70
C TRP A 8 -4.94 -1.14 1.79
N GLU A 9 -5.80 -2.13 1.59
CA GLU A 9 -5.87 -3.33 2.46
C GLU A 9 -4.55 -4.08 2.46
N ASN A 10 -3.94 -4.25 1.28
CA ASN A 10 -2.65 -4.91 1.18
C ASN A 10 -1.52 -4.10 1.84
N VAL A 11 -1.54 -2.78 1.67
CA VAL A 11 -0.62 -1.87 2.38
C VAL A 11 -0.77 -2.00 3.90
N GLU A 12 -2.01 -1.99 4.41
CA GLU A 12 -2.29 -2.13 5.84
C GLU A 12 -1.74 -3.44 6.39
N TRP A 13 -1.96 -4.55 5.71
CA TRP A 13 -1.43 -5.85 6.13
C TRP A 13 0.10 -5.87 6.18
N HIS A 14 0.79 -5.32 5.19
CA HIS A 14 2.26 -5.27 5.19
C HIS A 14 2.81 -4.39 6.31
N LEU A 15 2.16 -3.25 6.60
CA LEU A 15 2.56 -2.37 7.70
C LEU A 15 2.44 -3.09 9.05
N ASP A 16 1.31 -3.76 9.28
CA ASP A 16 1.05 -4.46 10.54
C ASP A 16 1.97 -5.68 10.72
N ASN A 17 2.21 -6.47 9.68
CA ASN A 17 3.06 -7.68 9.76
C ASN A 17 4.56 -7.36 9.88
N LYS A 18 5.01 -6.26 9.28
CA LYS A 18 6.42 -5.87 9.28
C LYS A 18 6.76 -4.82 10.34
N GLU A 19 5.77 -4.38 11.11
CA GLU A 19 5.89 -3.27 12.07
C GLU A 19 6.46 -1.99 11.44
N LEU A 20 6.08 -1.73 10.18
CA LEU A 20 6.54 -0.61 9.38
C LEU A 20 5.55 0.55 9.44
N TRP A 21 6.05 1.73 9.06
CA TRP A 21 5.25 2.96 8.99
C TRP A 21 5.52 3.68 7.69
N LEU A 22 4.45 4.17 7.06
CA LEU A 22 4.57 5.07 5.91
C LEU A 22 4.89 6.49 6.35
N SER A 23 5.40 7.28 5.41
CA SER A 23 5.53 8.74 5.57
C SER A 23 4.17 9.38 5.85
N GLU A 24 4.15 10.56 6.49
CA GLU A 24 2.91 11.27 6.84
C GLU A 24 2.00 11.51 5.63
N HIS A 25 2.60 11.81 4.47
CA HIS A 25 1.86 11.99 3.22
C HIS A 25 1.04 10.75 2.84
N TYR A 26 1.67 9.57 2.86
CA TYR A 26 1.00 8.33 2.50
C TYR A 26 0.09 7.80 3.61
N GLN A 27 0.30 8.20 4.87
CA GLN A 27 -0.66 7.91 5.94
C GLN A 27 -2.00 8.62 5.73
N ALA A 28 -1.98 9.89 5.33
CA ALA A 28 -3.20 10.63 5.01
C ALA A 28 -3.93 9.98 3.80
N ALA A 29 -3.19 9.67 2.74
CA ALA A 29 -3.73 9.01 1.56
C ALA A 29 -4.35 7.63 1.90
N ARG A 30 -3.71 6.85 2.78
CA ARG A 30 -4.24 5.56 3.28
C ARG A 30 -5.56 5.74 4.03
N GLN A 31 -5.61 6.68 4.97
CA GLN A 31 -6.81 6.92 5.80
C GLN A 31 -8.01 7.35 4.96
N GLU A 32 -7.79 8.12 3.90
CA GLU A 32 -8.84 8.56 2.98
C GLU A 32 -9.16 7.54 1.89
N ARG A 33 -8.44 6.41 1.84
CA ARG A 33 -8.46 5.46 0.72
C ARG A 33 -8.32 6.19 -0.63
N ALA A 34 -7.40 7.15 -0.68
CA ALA A 34 -7.21 8.04 -1.83
C ALA A 34 -6.68 7.28 -3.05
N SER A 35 -7.02 7.75 -4.25
CA SER A 35 -6.40 7.28 -5.48
C SER A 35 -4.93 7.69 -5.52
N ILE A 36 -4.08 6.79 -5.99
CA ILE A 36 -2.65 7.06 -6.16
C ILE A 36 -2.19 6.69 -7.57
N THR A 37 -1.06 7.26 -7.98
CA THR A 37 -0.39 6.97 -9.23
C THR A 37 0.45 5.69 -9.12
N LEU A 38 0.80 5.10 -10.27
CA LEU A 38 1.71 3.95 -10.31
C LEU A 38 3.09 4.27 -9.75
N ALA A 39 3.56 5.51 -9.86
CA ALA A 39 4.84 5.93 -9.27
C ALA A 39 4.77 5.84 -7.74
N GLU A 40 3.70 6.36 -7.14
CA GLU A 40 3.47 6.29 -5.68
C GLU A 40 3.28 4.84 -5.21
N VAL A 41 2.66 3.97 -6.01
CA VAL A 41 2.61 2.52 -5.72
C VAL A 41 4.03 1.95 -5.59
N GLY A 42 4.94 2.29 -6.50
CA GLY A 42 6.33 1.86 -6.45
C GLY A 42 7.08 2.40 -5.24
N GLU A 43 6.86 3.67 -4.87
CA GLU A 43 7.45 4.26 -3.66
C GLU A 43 6.97 3.58 -2.38
N ILE A 44 5.67 3.28 -2.30
CA ILE A 44 5.08 2.57 -1.16
C ILE A 44 5.60 1.13 -1.12
N ALA A 45 5.66 0.42 -2.25
CA ALA A 45 6.23 -0.93 -2.34
C ALA A 45 7.70 -0.96 -1.86
N ALA A 46 8.51 -0.01 -2.29
CA ALA A 46 9.89 0.14 -1.84
C ALA A 46 9.97 0.38 -0.31
N ALA A 47 9.09 1.24 0.24
CA ALA A 47 9.01 1.48 1.68
C ALA A 47 8.59 0.22 2.47
N LEU A 48 7.77 -0.64 1.87
CA LEU A 48 7.32 -1.92 2.44
C LEU A 48 8.31 -3.07 2.19
N ALA A 49 9.42 -2.83 1.50
CA ALA A 49 10.40 -3.86 1.10
C ALA A 49 9.75 -5.06 0.39
N ILE A 50 8.89 -4.78 -0.58
CA ILE A 50 8.27 -5.78 -1.47
C ILE A 50 8.66 -5.50 -2.92
N ASP A 51 8.51 -6.51 -3.78
CA ASP A 51 8.67 -6.32 -5.21
C ASP A 51 7.63 -5.31 -5.74
N ASP A 52 8.10 -4.44 -6.63
CA ASP A 52 7.30 -3.36 -7.19
C ASP A 52 5.99 -3.92 -7.78
N TYR A 53 4.87 -3.26 -7.47
CA TYR A 53 3.53 -3.56 -7.96
C TYR A 53 2.92 -4.90 -7.51
N ALA A 54 3.64 -5.77 -6.80
CA ALA A 54 3.09 -7.03 -6.27
C ALA A 54 1.85 -6.77 -5.39
N ILE A 55 1.89 -5.67 -4.63
CA ILE A 55 0.80 -5.20 -3.76
C ILE A 55 -0.53 -4.94 -4.46
N LEU A 56 -0.54 -4.73 -5.78
CA LEU A 56 -1.77 -4.50 -6.55
C LEU A 56 -2.53 -5.79 -6.87
N PHE A 57 -1.87 -6.95 -6.75
CA PHE A 57 -2.40 -8.24 -7.20
C PHE A 57 -2.30 -9.33 -6.13
N GLU A 58 -1.85 -8.97 -4.93
CA GLU A 58 -1.72 -9.89 -3.80
C GLU A 58 -3.12 -10.22 -3.25
N GLU A 59 -3.44 -11.51 -3.18
CA GLU A 59 -4.59 -12.01 -2.44
C GLU A 59 -4.12 -12.36 -1.03
N ILE A 60 -4.55 -11.57 -0.05
CA ILE A 60 -4.23 -11.81 1.36
C ILE A 60 -5.30 -12.73 1.93
N GLU A 61 -4.91 -13.94 2.33
CA GLU A 61 -5.77 -14.93 3.01
C GLU A 61 -6.00 -14.60 4.51
#